data_AF-T0ZCX0-F1
#
_entry.id   AF-T0ZCX0-F1
#
_cell.length_a   1.000
_cell.length_b   1.000
_cell.length_c   1.000
_cell.angle_alpha   90.00
_cell.angle_beta   90.00
_cell.angle_gamma   90.00
#
_symmetry.space_group_name_H-M   'P 1'
#
loop_
_entity.id
_entity.type
_entity.pdbx_description
1 polymer ?
#
loop_
_entity_poly.entity_id
_entity_poly.type
_entity_poly.pdbx_seq_one_letter_code
_entity_poly.pdbx_strand_id
1 'polypeptide(L)'
;SRVQPIFAGDLAKFLVLAAQKEESQGKTYETGGPRIYTYREMMEAIKRSRHLSAIIMGAPVGVMMASAVMQRLLLKSPLITPDVVRMALSDNVPLKNACVADFGMTLLGLEAWLEKSAH
;
A
#
# COMPACT_ATOMS: atom_id res chain seq x y z
N SER A 1 0.06 -9.55 -8.77
CA SER A 1 -0.73 -8.38 -8.35
C SER A 1 0.15 -7.16 -8.27
N ARG A 2 -0.46 -6.01 -8.50
CA ARG A 2 0.12 -4.68 -8.41
C ARG A 2 -0.49 -3.89 -7.24
N VAL A 3 0.25 -2.91 -6.74
CA VAL A 3 -0.17 -2.02 -5.66
C VAL A 3 0.39 -0.62 -5.91
N GLN A 4 -0.36 0.41 -5.52
CA GLN A 4 0.07 1.80 -5.63
C GLN A 4 0.08 2.47 -4.24
N PRO A 5 1.13 2.25 -3.42
CA PRO A 5 1.14 2.65 -2.01
C PRO A 5 1.19 4.16 -1.85
N ILE A 6 0.26 4.73 -1.07
CA ILE A 6 0.21 6.16 -0.76
C ILE A 6 0.81 6.43 0.63
N PHE A 7 1.59 7.51 0.76
CA PHE A 7 2.06 7.97 2.06
C PHE A 7 0.90 8.53 2.89
N ALA A 8 0.80 8.11 4.16
CA ALA A 8 -0.31 8.49 5.04
C ALA A 8 -0.47 10.02 5.18
N GLY A 9 0.64 10.76 5.20
CA GLY A 9 0.59 12.22 5.27
C GLY A 9 0.02 12.87 4.00
N ASP A 10 0.25 12.29 2.82
CA ASP A 10 -0.35 12.80 1.58
C ASP A 10 -1.81 12.41 1.46
N LEU A 11 -2.19 11.21 1.94
CA LEU A 11 -3.59 10.83 2.07
C LEU A 11 -4.33 11.79 3.03
N ALA A 12 -3.73 12.14 4.16
CA ALA A 12 -4.31 13.11 5.10
C ALA A 12 -4.52 14.49 4.45
N LYS A 13 -3.52 15.00 3.71
CA LYS A 13 -3.66 16.26 2.95
C LYS A 13 -4.79 16.17 1.92
N PHE A 14 -4.88 15.07 1.19
CA PHE A 14 -5.94 14.84 0.22
C PHE A 14 -7.32 14.91 0.88
N LEU A 15 -7.50 14.24 2.02
CA LEU A 15 -8.77 14.26 2.76
C LEU A 15 -9.17 15.68 3.18
N VAL A 16 -8.21 16.49 3.66
CA VAL A 16 -8.46 17.89 4.02
C VAL A 16 -8.87 18.71 2.80
N LEU A 17 -8.17 18.58 1.67
CA LEU A 17 -8.49 19.29 0.44
C LEU A 17 -9.86 18.89 -0.12
N ALA A 18 -10.18 17.59 -0.10
CA ALA A 18 -11.47 17.08 -0.57
C ALA A 18 -12.62 17.60 0.30
N ALA A 19 -12.44 17.66 1.62
CA ALA A 19 -13.44 18.18 2.55
C ALA A 19 -13.75 19.69 2.36
N GLN A 20 -12.82 20.45 1.79
CA GLN A 20 -12.99 21.90 1.57
C GLN A 20 -13.66 22.25 0.24
N LYS A 21 -13.78 21.29 -0.70
CA LYS A 21 -14.40 21.51 -2.00
C LYS A 21 -15.85 21.06 -1.99
N GLU A 22 -16.79 21.97 -2.20
CA GLU A 22 -18.22 21.64 -2.36
C GLU A 22 -18.42 20.61 -3.48
N GLU A 23 -17.66 20.71 -4.57
CA GLU A 23 -17.74 19.78 -5.69
C GLU A 23 -17.35 18.33 -5.33
N SER A 24 -16.74 18.11 -4.17
CA SER A 24 -16.38 16.76 -3.69
C SER A 24 -17.53 16.08 -2.95
N GLN A 25 -18.63 16.78 -2.65
CA GLN A 25 -19.78 16.18 -1.99
C GLN A 25 -20.37 15.03 -2.82
N GLY A 26 -20.58 13.88 -2.17
CA GLY A 26 -21.12 12.68 -2.81
C GLY A 26 -20.18 11.98 -3.80
N LYS A 27 -18.92 12.42 -3.95
CA LYS A 27 -17.96 11.77 -4.84
C LYS A 27 -17.17 10.68 -4.12
N THR A 28 -16.97 9.57 -4.83
CA THR A 28 -16.00 8.53 -4.46
C THR A 28 -14.71 8.80 -5.20
N TYR A 29 -13.61 8.87 -4.46
CA TYR A 29 -12.27 9.03 -5.03
C TYR A 29 -11.43 7.80 -4.74
N GLU A 30 -10.71 7.33 -5.76
CA GLU A 30 -9.65 6.35 -5.60
C GLU A 30 -8.30 7.07 -5.48
N THR A 31 -7.44 6.57 -4.59
CA THR A 31 -6.16 7.21 -4.27
C THR A 31 -5.02 6.21 -4.34
N GLY A 32 -3.82 6.71 -4.62
CA GLY A 32 -2.60 5.92 -4.65
C GLY A 32 -1.38 6.81 -4.59
N GLY A 33 -0.21 6.21 -4.38
CA GLY A 33 1.07 6.93 -4.45
C GLY A 33 1.50 7.31 -5.87
N PRO A 34 2.70 7.86 -6.03
CA PRO A 34 3.18 8.34 -7.33
C PRO A 34 3.58 7.22 -8.31
N ARG A 35 3.78 5.99 -7.83
CA ARG A 35 4.26 4.86 -8.64
C ARG A 35 3.50 3.57 -8.33
N ILE A 36 3.24 2.78 -9.37
CA ILE A 36 2.69 1.42 -9.26
C ILE A 36 3.85 0.43 -9.12
N TYR A 37 3.70 -0.54 -8.23
CA TYR A 37 4.65 -1.62 -7.98
C TYR A 37 3.96 -2.96 -8.13
N THR A 38 4.70 -3.97 -8.54
CA THR A 38 4.37 -5.35 -8.13
C THR A 38 4.68 -5.52 -6.63
N TYR A 39 3.99 -6.45 -5.96
CA TYR A 39 4.32 -6.75 -4.55
C TYR A 39 5.79 -7.15 -4.37
N ARG A 40 6.39 -7.84 -5.35
CA ARG A 40 7.82 -8.19 -5.34
C ARG A 40 8.69 -6.94 -5.34
N GLU A 41 8.45 -6.00 -6.25
CA GLU A 41 9.22 -4.74 -6.31
C GLU A 41 9.10 -3.93 -5.03
N MET A 42 7.88 -3.85 -4.45
CA MET A 42 7.67 -3.16 -3.18
C MET A 42 8.47 -3.81 -2.03
N MET A 43 8.44 -5.14 -1.93
CA MET A 43 9.22 -5.87 -0.92
C MET A 43 10.73 -5.73 -1.14
N GLU A 44 11.18 -5.73 -2.39
CA GLU A 44 12.59 -5.50 -2.73
C GLU A 44 13.06 -4.10 -2.36
N ALA A 45 12.23 -3.07 -2.60
CA ALA A 45 12.55 -1.69 -2.20
C ALA A 45 12.74 -1.59 -0.68
N ILE A 46 11.83 -2.18 0.10
CA ILE A 46 11.92 -2.23 1.56
C ILE A 46 13.17 -3.00 2.01
N LYS A 47 13.41 -4.19 1.44
CA LYS A 47 14.58 -5.01 1.75
C LYS A 47 15.88 -4.25 1.52
N ARG A 48 16.00 -3.57 0.37
CA ARG A 48 17.19 -2.78 0.00
C ARG A 48 17.40 -1.61 0.95
N SER A 49 16.35 -0.84 1.24
CA SER A 49 16.41 0.30 2.17
C SER A 49 16.87 -0.10 3.59
N ARG A 50 16.54 -1.32 4.04
CA ARG A 50 16.85 -1.79 5.39
C ARG A 50 18.05 -2.71 5.46
N HIS A 51 18.80 -2.87 4.37
CA HIS A 51 19.96 -3.77 4.26
C HIS A 51 19.67 -5.21 4.74
N LEU A 52 18.44 -5.69 4.53
CA LEU A 52 18.02 -7.01 5.01
C LEU A 52 18.51 -8.12 4.08
N SER A 53 19.02 -9.21 4.64
CA SER A 53 19.42 -10.42 3.92
C SER A 53 18.25 -11.41 3.72
N ALA A 54 17.04 -10.92 3.43
CA ALA A 54 15.83 -11.74 3.31
C ALA A 54 15.62 -12.33 1.91
N ILE A 55 15.19 -13.59 1.80
CA ILE A 55 14.81 -14.21 0.51
C ILE A 55 13.33 -13.91 0.23
N ILE A 56 13.03 -13.39 -0.97
CA ILE A 56 11.67 -13.10 -1.42
C ILE A 56 11.25 -14.19 -2.42
N MET A 57 10.47 -15.16 -1.94
CA MET A 57 9.94 -16.25 -2.75
C MET A 57 8.40 -16.27 -2.74
N GLY A 58 7.81 -16.78 -3.81
CA GLY A 58 6.37 -17.01 -3.88
C GLY A 58 5.98 -18.24 -3.04
N ALA A 59 4.80 -18.19 -2.44
CA ALA A 59 4.19 -19.33 -1.74
C ALA A 59 2.82 -19.64 -2.36
N PRO A 60 2.38 -20.92 -2.37
CA PRO A 60 1.03 -21.26 -2.80
C PRO A 60 -0.02 -20.57 -1.93
N VAL A 61 -1.09 -20.07 -2.56
CA VAL A 61 -2.14 -19.30 -1.88
C VAL A 61 -2.77 -20.06 -0.72
N GLY A 62 -3.02 -21.36 -0.88
CA GLY A 62 -3.60 -22.20 0.18
C GLY A 62 -2.72 -22.24 1.43
N VAL A 63 -1.39 -22.32 1.28
CA VAL A 63 -0.44 -22.31 2.40
C VAL A 63 -0.47 -20.95 3.11
N MET A 64 -0.48 -19.85 2.36
CA MET A 64 -0.59 -18.51 2.94
C MET A 64 -1.92 -18.31 3.69
N MET A 65 -3.03 -18.78 3.12
CA MET A 65 -4.35 -18.69 3.75
C MET A 65 -4.42 -19.51 5.04
N ALA A 66 -3.92 -20.75 5.04
CA ALA A 66 -3.87 -21.58 6.24
C ALA A 66 -3.04 -20.91 7.34
N SER A 67 -1.84 -20.41 7.00
CA SER A 67 -0.99 -19.68 7.95
C SER A 67 -1.70 -18.45 8.52
N ALA A 68 -2.38 -17.68 7.68
CA ALA A 68 -3.07 -16.47 8.09
C ALA A 68 -4.28 -16.74 9.01
N VAL A 69 -5.04 -17.82 8.76
CA VAL A 69 -6.13 -18.26 9.65
C VAL A 69 -5.58 -18.71 10.99
N MET A 70 -4.52 -19.53 10.99
CA MET A 70 -3.88 -19.99 12.23
C MET A 70 -3.33 -18.83 13.05
N GLN A 71 -2.66 -17.86 12.42
CA GLN A 71 -2.14 -16.68 13.11
C GLN A 71 -3.26 -15.82 13.69
N ARG A 72 -4.35 -15.61 12.94
CA ARG A 72 -5.51 -14.86 13.43
C ARG A 72 -6.15 -15.50 14.66
N LEU A 73 -6.11 -16.83 14.77
CA LEU A 73 -6.69 -17.57 15.89
C LEU A 73 -5.77 -17.62 17.12
N LEU A 74 -4.45 -17.75 16.89
CA LEU A 74 -3.47 -18.04 17.95
C LEU A 74 -2.70 -16.81 18.46
N LEU A 75 -2.56 -15.76 17.66
CA LEU A 75 -1.73 -14.61 17.98
C LEU A 75 -2.59 -13.39 18.32
N LYS A 76 -2.20 -12.65 19.37
CA LYS A 76 -2.79 -11.33 19.68
C LYS A 76 -2.55 -10.32 18.56
N SER A 77 -1.42 -10.45 17.85
CA SER A 77 -1.01 -9.59 16.75
C SER A 77 -0.48 -10.45 15.60
N PRO A 78 -1.35 -10.86 14.66
CA PRO A 78 -0.94 -11.70 13.54
C PRO A 78 -0.01 -10.95 12.57
N LEU A 79 1.03 -11.63 12.06
CA LEU A 79 1.94 -11.06 11.05
C LEU A 79 1.29 -10.99 9.68
N ILE A 80 0.45 -11.99 9.36
CA ILE A 80 -0.37 -12.01 8.15
C ILE A 80 -1.80 -12.40 8.50
N THR A 81 -2.76 -11.72 7.87
CA THR A 81 -4.19 -12.00 8.01
C THR A 81 -4.79 -12.46 6.68
N PRO A 82 -5.91 -13.20 6.70
CA PRO A 82 -6.55 -13.65 5.46
C PRO A 82 -6.91 -12.50 4.51
N ASP A 83 -7.19 -11.32 5.05
CA ASP A 83 -7.55 -10.14 4.27
C ASP A 83 -6.33 -9.53 3.57
N VAL A 84 -5.15 -9.55 4.22
CA VAL A 84 -3.89 -9.20 3.56
C VAL A 84 -3.55 -10.17 2.44
N VAL A 85 -3.77 -11.48 2.65
CA VAL A 85 -3.57 -12.48 1.59
C VAL A 85 -4.49 -12.18 0.41
N ARG A 86 -5.78 -11.94 0.64
CA ARG A 86 -6.74 -11.60 -0.42
C ARG A 86 -6.35 -10.33 -1.17
N MET A 87 -5.97 -9.27 -0.46
CA MET A 87 -5.52 -8.01 -1.06
C MET A 87 -4.24 -8.20 -1.89
N ALA A 88 -3.39 -9.16 -1.53
CA ALA A 88 -2.20 -9.51 -2.30
C ALA A 88 -2.51 -10.32 -3.56
N LEU A 89 -3.71 -10.86 -3.74
CA LEU A 89 -4.08 -11.63 -4.93
C LEU A 89 -4.69 -10.77 -6.04
N SER A 90 -5.28 -9.62 -5.69
CA SER A 90 -5.85 -8.66 -6.64
C SER A 90 -4.93 -7.45 -6.85
N ASP A 91 -5.11 -6.75 -7.96
CA ASP A 91 -4.47 -5.45 -8.16
C ASP A 91 -5.15 -4.41 -7.26
N ASN A 92 -4.35 -3.71 -6.47
CA ASN A 92 -4.78 -2.58 -5.63
C ASN A 92 -4.20 -1.28 -6.22
N VAL A 93 -4.74 -0.92 -7.39
CA VAL A 93 -4.32 0.23 -8.19
C VAL A 93 -5.56 1.04 -8.55
N PRO A 94 -5.60 2.34 -8.23
CA PRO A 94 -6.72 3.19 -8.62
C PRO A 94 -6.86 3.26 -10.14
N LEU A 95 -8.10 3.20 -10.64
CA LEU A 95 -8.38 3.46 -12.07
C LEU A 95 -7.99 4.89 -12.45
N LYS A 96 -8.20 5.83 -11.52
CA LYS A 96 -7.80 7.22 -11.62
C LYS A 96 -7.31 7.67 -10.26
N ASN A 97 -6.02 8.02 -10.16
CA ASN A 97 -5.47 8.54 -8.92
C ASN A 97 -5.91 10.00 -8.72
N ALA A 98 -6.97 10.19 -7.94
CA ALA A 98 -7.58 11.50 -7.71
C ALA A 98 -6.61 12.52 -7.12
N CYS A 99 -5.67 12.09 -6.28
CA CYS A 99 -4.69 12.97 -5.66
C CYS A 99 -3.91 13.77 -6.73
N VAL A 100 -3.49 13.13 -7.81
CA VAL A 100 -2.79 13.79 -8.92
C VAL A 100 -3.78 14.39 -9.90
N ALA A 101 -4.75 13.60 -10.36
CA ALA A 101 -5.61 13.97 -11.48
C ALA A 101 -6.60 15.10 -11.17
N ASP A 102 -7.15 15.14 -9.94
CA ASP A 102 -8.22 16.06 -9.55
C ASP A 102 -7.75 17.14 -8.57
N PHE A 103 -6.66 16.86 -7.86
CA PHE A 103 -6.12 17.75 -6.82
C PHE A 103 -4.71 18.27 -7.13
N GLY A 104 -4.07 17.82 -8.22
CA GLY A 104 -2.76 18.33 -8.66
C GLY A 104 -1.64 18.10 -7.65
N MET A 105 -1.78 17.11 -6.76
CA MET A 105 -0.85 16.89 -5.67
C MET A 105 0.46 16.29 -6.16
N THR A 106 1.57 16.80 -5.65
CA THR A 106 2.86 16.09 -5.71
C THR A 106 2.96 15.16 -4.51
N LEU A 107 3.17 13.87 -4.78
CA LEU A 107 3.13 12.81 -3.76
C LEU A 107 4.53 12.31 -3.41
N LEU A 108 4.75 11.98 -2.14
CA LEU A 108 5.99 11.35 -1.67
C LEU A 108 6.07 9.90 -2.13
N GLY A 109 7.16 9.56 -2.83
CA GLY A 109 7.45 8.20 -3.28
C GLY A 109 7.89 7.28 -2.14
N LEU A 110 7.66 5.97 -2.31
CA LEU A 110 8.02 4.94 -1.33
C LEU A 110 9.52 4.96 -1.04
N GLU A 111 10.37 4.98 -2.06
CA GLU A 111 11.83 4.97 -1.93
C GLU A 111 12.33 6.24 -1.22
N ALA A 112 11.82 7.41 -1.62
CA ALA A 112 12.15 8.68 -0.99
C ALA A 112 11.76 8.73 0.49
N TRP A 113 10.64 8.10 0.87
CA TRP A 113 10.26 7.95 2.27
C TRP A 113 11.17 6.96 3.01
N LEU A 114 11.43 5.80 2.40
CA LEU A 114 12.28 4.76 2.95
C LEU A 114 13.71 5.25 3.24
N GLU A 115 14.28 6.07 2.36
CA GLU A 115 15.59 6.73 2.56
C GLU A 115 15.56 7.65 3.78
N LYS A 116 14.52 8.48 3.93
CA LYS A 116 14.37 9.40 5.07
C LYS A 116 14.17 8.68 6.40
N SER A 117 13.54 7.51 6.39
CA SER A 117 13.21 6.72 7.59
C SER A 117 14.26 5.65 7.93
N ALA A 118 15.43 5.68 7.30
CA ALA A 118 16.54 4.77 7.59
C ALA A 118 17.46 5.26 8.74
N HIS A 119 17.13 6.40 9.37
CA HIS A 119 17.77 6.98 10.55
C HIS A 119 16.84 6.92 11.76
#